data_AF-A0A497RJ21-F1
#
_entry.id   AF-A0A497RJ21-F1
#
_cell.length_a   1.000
_cell.length_b   1.000
_cell.length_c   1.000
_cell.angle_alpha   90.00
_cell.angle_beta   90.00
_cell.angle_gamma   90.00
#
_symmetry.space_group_name_H-M   'P 1'
#
loop_
_entity.id
_entity.type
_entity.pdbx_description
1 polymer ?
#
loop_
_entity_poly.entity_id
_entity_poly.type
_entity_poly.pdbx_seq_one_letter_code
_entity_poly.pdbx_strand_id
1 'polypeptide(L)'
;NFAGTLILGNFSGIQISNNDVFENGYLCQGENCLIEEGVLIGGGITLIGYFSTDGDYFRNITDVTISNNRIFNNTNVSPDIFVSGINLFLVNNSIISDNTITNNTIGIFASAVWSIAIRANQISDNYVGILSGDGGIWDSVITANWIRDNQWGVGLWAINSTVYNNYFNNTVNAIEGDGSSIKWNITKQEGTNIVGGAYLGGNYWSDYIGYDTDEDGLGDTPYNITKGNVVAQDYHPLIINFTPAAENLNTGKKYMRIQGAIDEASPYDTIKIFPGIYRTNLIISKPIILSGDPIIDASGGIGIWIMANDTFVEHLIVFNASTAILAYNSTSLLTNITLNNCTAYNSTNGTVFIEVINSKINSSTSFNNSGYGIALIESHNNTLTNVTVEKNNNGMYLFKSNSNVLNGSYVRYNNYSIFLNVSQTNIITNFTIIYNNYGVYFHSLQEPSTNNIIYNNLFNNTNNVYFSGAIHSNRWNVTKQPGTNIIGGSYLAGNFWAKPDGTGFSQTCSDSDADGICDDAYILAVNNTDYLPLTKYTPKAPETAKVPVESGVSIAILIVSLILVIRRKSS
;
A
#
# COMPACT_ATOMS: atom_id res chain seq x y z
N ASN A 1 46.08 -26.95 -5.11
CA ASN A 1 45.79 -26.82 -3.67
C ASN A 1 47.07 -26.53 -2.93
N PHE A 2 47.18 -25.33 -2.39
CA PHE A 2 48.36 -24.90 -1.65
C PHE A 2 47.95 -24.01 -0.48
N ALA A 3 48.74 -24.06 0.60
CA ALA A 3 48.71 -23.04 1.62
C ALA A 3 49.33 -21.76 1.04
N GLY A 4 48.68 -20.61 1.23
CA GLY A 4 49.08 -19.25 0.79
C GLY A 4 50.22 -19.09 -0.24
N THR A 5 49.95 -18.46 -1.38
CA THR A 5 50.99 -18.08 -2.36
C THR A 5 51.37 -16.61 -2.24
N LEU A 6 52.67 -16.34 -2.15
CA LEU A 6 53.26 -15.01 -2.23
C LEU A 6 54.13 -14.89 -3.48
N ILE A 7 53.85 -13.88 -4.31
CA ILE A 7 54.70 -13.48 -5.43
C ILE A 7 55.14 -12.03 -5.19
N LEU A 8 56.44 -11.88 -5.00
CA LEU A 8 57.10 -10.62 -4.69
C LEU A 8 58.12 -10.33 -5.80
N GLY A 9 57.90 -9.26 -6.56
CA GLY A 9 58.76 -8.95 -7.71
C GLY A 9 58.04 -8.28 -8.86
N ASN A 10 58.78 -8.14 -9.96
CA ASN A 10 58.31 -7.52 -11.20
C ASN A 10 58.13 -8.62 -12.24
N PHE A 11 56.89 -9.06 -12.42
CA PHE A 11 56.55 -10.19 -13.26
C PHE A 11 55.40 -9.82 -14.20
N SER A 12 55.38 -10.44 -15.38
CA SER A 12 54.25 -10.37 -16.29
C SER A 12 53.74 -11.77 -16.64
N GLY A 13 52.46 -11.87 -16.98
CA GLY A 13 51.85 -13.12 -17.47
C GLY A 13 51.60 -14.18 -16.40
N ILE A 14 51.39 -13.77 -15.15
CA ILE A 14 51.09 -14.70 -14.05
C ILE A 14 49.69 -15.28 -14.25
N GLN A 15 49.56 -16.61 -14.13
CA GLN A 15 48.27 -17.29 -14.16
C GLN A 15 48.11 -18.17 -12.93
N ILE A 16 47.08 -17.91 -12.13
CA ILE A 16 46.71 -18.71 -10.97
C ILE A 16 45.27 -19.15 -11.15
N SER A 17 45.06 -20.42 -11.45
CA SER A 17 43.71 -20.93 -11.71
C SER A 17 43.46 -22.36 -11.25
N ASN A 18 42.20 -22.65 -10.95
CA ASN A 18 41.72 -24.00 -10.58
C ASN A 18 42.34 -24.54 -9.27
N ASN A 19 42.51 -23.69 -8.26
CA ASN A 19 43.09 -24.08 -6.98
C ASN A 19 42.11 -23.90 -5.82
N ASP A 20 42.19 -24.79 -4.83
CA ASP A 20 41.84 -24.44 -3.45
C ASP A 20 43.02 -23.75 -2.77
N VAL A 21 42.78 -22.56 -2.24
CA VAL A 21 43.74 -21.73 -1.51
C VAL A 21 43.20 -21.46 -0.12
N PHE A 22 43.94 -21.91 0.88
CA PHE A 22 43.58 -21.84 2.30
C PHE A 22 44.83 -21.52 3.09
N GLU A 23 44.70 -21.01 4.32
CA GLU A 23 45.82 -20.59 5.18
C GLU A 23 46.69 -19.45 4.61
N ASN A 24 47.15 -18.57 5.50
CA ASN A 24 47.87 -17.36 5.09
C ASN A 24 49.31 -17.67 4.64
N GLY A 25 49.74 -17.07 3.53
CA GLY A 25 51.16 -16.96 3.20
C GLY A 25 51.81 -15.91 4.10
N TYR A 26 52.61 -16.32 5.07
CA TYR A 26 53.29 -15.38 5.97
C TYR A 26 54.63 -14.91 5.40
N LEU A 27 54.87 -13.60 5.43
CA LEU A 27 56.21 -13.03 5.37
C LEU A 27 56.79 -13.07 6.80
N CYS A 28 57.87 -13.84 6.95
CA CYS A 28 58.66 -14.20 8.14
C CYS A 28 58.58 -13.30 9.40
N GLN A 29 58.59 -13.91 10.60
CA GLN A 29 59.03 -13.27 11.84
C GLN A 29 60.56 -13.45 12.01
N GLY A 30 61.34 -12.37 12.02
CA GLY A 30 62.78 -12.39 12.37
C GLY A 30 63.61 -11.24 11.80
N GLU A 31 64.86 -11.09 12.28
CA GLU A 31 65.80 -9.97 11.99
C GLU A 31 66.29 -9.84 10.52
N ASN A 32 65.82 -10.70 9.60
CA ASN A 32 66.20 -10.69 8.18
C ASN A 32 65.03 -10.37 7.23
N CYS A 33 63.96 -9.73 7.72
CA CYS A 33 62.82 -9.34 6.90
C CYS A 33 63.14 -8.09 6.07
N LEU A 34 62.95 -8.16 4.75
CA LEU A 34 63.25 -7.09 3.77
C LEU A 34 62.15 -6.01 3.66
N ILE A 35 61.15 -6.01 4.55
CA ILE A 35 60.03 -5.05 4.52
C ILE A 35 59.97 -4.37 5.90
N GLU A 36 60.13 -3.04 5.92
CA GLU A 36 60.04 -2.21 7.12
C GLU A 36 58.68 -2.39 7.83
N GLU A 37 58.71 -2.34 9.17
CA GLU A 37 57.53 -2.40 10.04
C GLU A 37 56.46 -1.39 9.56
N GLY A 38 55.39 -1.91 8.97
CA GLY A 38 54.26 -1.11 8.47
C GLY A 38 53.46 -1.72 7.33
N VAL A 39 54.03 -2.67 6.57
CA VAL A 39 53.36 -3.31 5.42
C VAL A 39 53.43 -4.83 5.54
N LEU A 40 52.70 -5.40 6.50
CA LEU A 40 52.50 -6.86 6.61
C LEU A 40 51.15 -7.23 6.01
N ILE A 41 51.14 -7.43 4.70
CA ILE A 41 49.96 -7.72 3.90
C ILE A 41 49.99 -9.22 3.54
N GLY A 42 49.35 -10.05 4.35
CA GLY A 42 49.27 -11.50 4.15
C GLY A 42 47.93 -11.92 3.56
N GLY A 43 47.91 -12.94 2.72
CA GLY A 43 46.67 -13.46 2.16
C GLY A 43 46.79 -14.87 1.59
N GLY A 44 45.70 -15.34 1.00
CA GLY A 44 45.67 -16.62 0.29
C GLY A 44 46.47 -16.53 -1.01
N ILE A 45 46.16 -15.55 -1.86
CA ILE A 45 46.95 -15.19 -3.04
C ILE A 45 47.43 -13.76 -2.88
N THR A 46 48.74 -13.56 -2.74
CA THR A 46 49.34 -12.25 -2.51
C THR A 46 50.34 -11.90 -3.61
N LEU A 47 50.10 -10.77 -4.28
CA LEU A 47 50.95 -10.22 -5.34
C LEU A 47 51.43 -8.83 -4.94
N ILE A 48 52.75 -8.64 -4.85
CA ILE A 48 53.37 -7.38 -4.42
C ILE A 48 54.46 -6.98 -5.42
N GLY A 49 54.21 -5.89 -6.17
CA GLY A 49 55.20 -5.24 -7.03
C GLY A 49 56.17 -4.33 -6.26
N TYR A 50 57.16 -3.74 -6.96
CA TYR A 50 58.18 -2.88 -6.34
C TYR A 50 58.19 -1.44 -6.87
N PHE A 51 58.40 -0.48 -5.97
CA PHE A 51 58.80 0.87 -6.38
C PHE A 51 60.22 0.86 -6.94
N SER A 52 60.41 1.44 -8.13
CA SER A 52 61.73 1.64 -8.75
C SER A 52 62.43 2.82 -8.07
N THR A 53 63.69 2.65 -7.65
CA THR A 53 64.54 3.75 -7.13
C THR A 53 65.15 4.63 -8.23
N ASP A 54 65.04 4.22 -9.50
CA ASP A 54 65.88 4.74 -10.58
C ASP A 54 65.19 5.79 -11.46
N GLY A 55 64.11 6.42 -10.98
CA GLY A 55 63.49 7.58 -11.64
C GLY A 55 62.69 7.30 -12.92
N ASP A 56 62.65 6.05 -13.40
CA ASP A 56 61.74 5.59 -14.45
C ASP A 56 60.57 4.78 -13.87
N TYR A 57 59.37 5.07 -14.39
CA TYR A 57 58.03 4.58 -14.01
C TYR A 57 57.97 3.21 -13.32
N PHE A 58 57.14 3.14 -12.27
CA PHE A 58 56.74 1.97 -11.48
C PHE A 58 57.02 0.61 -12.14
N ARG A 59 57.82 -0.26 -11.51
CA ARG A 59 57.95 -1.65 -11.95
C ARG A 59 56.87 -2.46 -11.26
N ASN A 60 55.88 -2.90 -12.02
CA ASN A 60 54.67 -3.52 -11.48
C ASN A 60 54.58 -4.99 -11.86
N ILE A 61 53.62 -5.68 -11.24
CA ILE A 61 53.14 -6.96 -11.74
C ILE A 61 52.06 -6.68 -12.80
N THR A 62 52.19 -7.25 -14.00
CA THR A 62 51.23 -7.01 -15.10
C THR A 62 50.67 -8.30 -15.69
N ASP A 63 49.56 -8.20 -16.42
CA ASP A 63 48.99 -9.30 -17.21
C ASP A 63 48.70 -10.55 -16.36
N VAL A 64 48.18 -10.34 -15.15
CA VAL A 64 47.81 -11.40 -14.21
C VAL A 64 46.41 -11.89 -14.52
N THR A 65 46.23 -13.21 -14.49
CA THR A 65 44.91 -13.84 -14.43
C THR A 65 44.79 -14.68 -13.17
N ILE A 66 43.91 -14.30 -12.25
CA ILE A 66 43.50 -15.13 -11.11
C ILE A 66 42.08 -15.60 -11.38
N SER A 67 41.89 -16.87 -11.72
CA SER A 67 40.57 -17.36 -12.08
C SER A 67 40.18 -18.76 -11.64
N ASN A 68 38.88 -18.97 -11.41
CA ASN A 68 38.34 -20.28 -11.02
C ASN A 68 39.03 -20.89 -9.78
N ASN A 69 39.42 -20.06 -8.80
CA ASN A 69 39.98 -20.54 -7.54
C ASN A 69 38.92 -20.50 -6.44
N ARG A 70 39.03 -21.41 -5.47
CA ARG A 70 38.30 -21.35 -4.21
C ARG A 70 39.25 -20.89 -3.11
N ILE A 71 38.98 -19.73 -2.53
CA ILE A 71 39.88 -19.04 -1.61
C ILE A 71 39.15 -18.83 -0.29
N PHE A 72 39.63 -19.46 0.78
CA PHE A 72 38.86 -19.49 2.02
C PHE A 72 39.69 -19.59 3.31
N ASN A 73 39.09 -19.16 4.41
CA ASN A 73 39.67 -19.22 5.76
C ASN A 73 41.01 -18.46 5.90
N ASN A 74 41.21 -17.38 5.13
CA ASN A 74 42.33 -16.46 5.32
C ASN A 74 41.92 -15.38 6.33
N THR A 75 41.96 -15.75 7.61
CA THR A 75 41.54 -14.90 8.72
C THR A 75 42.73 -14.38 9.51
N ASN A 76 42.53 -13.25 10.18
CA ASN A 76 43.56 -12.62 11.01
C ASN A 76 44.06 -13.55 12.12
N VAL A 77 45.38 -13.58 12.29
CA VAL A 77 46.05 -14.16 13.48
C VAL A 77 46.41 -13.09 14.52
N SER A 78 46.24 -11.81 14.20
CA SER A 78 46.51 -10.65 15.07
C SER A 78 45.56 -9.49 14.73
N PRO A 79 45.18 -8.61 15.68
CA PRO A 79 44.35 -7.43 15.43
C PRO A 79 44.94 -6.45 14.42
N ASP A 80 46.27 -6.42 14.28
CA ASP A 80 46.99 -5.41 13.51
C ASP A 80 47.35 -5.85 12.07
N ILE A 81 46.91 -7.04 11.64
CA ILE A 81 47.23 -7.58 10.30
C ILE A 81 45.94 -7.62 9.49
N PHE A 82 45.90 -6.92 8.34
CA PHE A 82 44.79 -7.02 7.41
C PHE A 82 45.02 -8.19 6.46
N VAL A 83 44.39 -9.34 6.75
CA VAL A 83 44.49 -10.53 5.91
C VAL A 83 43.42 -10.51 4.81
N SER A 84 43.78 -10.88 3.58
CA SER A 84 42.82 -11.00 2.50
C SER A 84 42.85 -12.34 1.78
N GLY A 85 41.74 -12.74 1.15
CA GLY A 85 41.72 -13.90 0.26
C GLY A 85 42.65 -13.67 -0.93
N ILE A 86 42.40 -12.59 -1.67
CA ILE A 86 43.29 -12.08 -2.73
C ILE A 86 43.85 -10.73 -2.29
N ASN A 87 45.16 -10.54 -2.48
CA ASN A 87 45.84 -9.29 -2.20
C ASN A 87 46.64 -8.82 -3.41
N LEU A 88 46.35 -7.61 -3.86
CA LEU A 88 46.98 -6.99 -5.01
C LEU A 88 47.60 -5.65 -4.60
N PHE A 89 48.92 -5.56 -4.72
CA PHE A 89 49.66 -4.31 -4.52
C PHE A 89 50.57 -4.03 -5.72
N LEU A 90 50.40 -2.87 -6.37
CA LEU A 90 51.11 -2.52 -7.61
C LEU A 90 50.93 -3.58 -8.71
N VAL A 91 49.65 -3.95 -8.93
CA VAL A 91 49.22 -4.91 -9.95
C VAL A 91 48.37 -4.20 -10.99
N ASN A 92 48.63 -4.47 -12.27
CA ASN A 92 47.96 -3.74 -13.36
C ASN A 92 47.65 -4.62 -14.56
N ASN A 93 46.78 -4.15 -15.46
CA ASN A 93 46.40 -4.85 -16.69
C ASN A 93 46.01 -6.31 -16.42
N SER A 94 45.17 -6.55 -15.42
CA SER A 94 44.95 -7.90 -14.90
C SER A 94 43.47 -8.24 -14.71
N ILE A 95 43.17 -9.52 -14.66
CA ILE A 95 41.81 -10.06 -14.59
C ILE A 95 41.70 -10.95 -13.36
N ILE A 96 40.74 -10.64 -12.50
CA ILE A 96 40.36 -11.46 -11.35
C ILE A 96 38.95 -11.95 -11.62
N SER A 97 38.79 -13.23 -11.99
CA SER A 97 37.47 -13.72 -12.38
C SER A 97 37.08 -15.12 -11.92
N ASP A 98 35.78 -15.36 -11.79
CA ASP A 98 35.25 -16.71 -11.55
C ASP A 98 35.76 -17.35 -10.24
N ASN A 99 36.26 -16.56 -9.29
CA ASN A 99 36.74 -17.09 -8.01
C ASN A 99 35.61 -17.17 -6.98
N THR A 100 35.66 -18.17 -6.11
CA THR A 100 34.82 -18.29 -4.92
C THR A 100 35.63 -17.92 -3.69
N ILE A 101 35.34 -16.77 -3.06
CA ILE A 101 36.13 -16.16 -2.00
C ILE A 101 35.28 -16.06 -0.73
N THR A 102 35.54 -16.93 0.24
CA THR A 102 34.66 -17.10 1.41
C THR A 102 35.37 -17.14 2.75
N ASN A 103 34.76 -16.60 3.81
CA ASN A 103 35.29 -16.70 5.18
C ASN A 103 36.73 -16.15 5.35
N ASN A 104 37.01 -14.98 4.77
CA ASN A 104 38.25 -14.25 4.96
C ASN A 104 37.97 -12.92 5.70
N THR A 105 38.99 -12.27 6.26
CA THR A 105 38.79 -10.90 6.80
C THR A 105 38.41 -9.95 5.67
N ILE A 106 39.20 -9.91 4.59
CA ILE A 106 38.87 -9.18 3.36
C ILE A 106 38.82 -10.19 2.21
N GLY A 107 37.79 -10.17 1.37
CA GLY A 107 37.73 -11.04 0.20
C GLY A 107 38.82 -10.69 -0.81
N ILE A 108 38.75 -9.49 -1.38
CA ILE A 108 39.77 -8.93 -2.29
C ILE A 108 40.25 -7.60 -1.73
N PHE A 109 41.56 -7.50 -1.51
CA PHE A 109 42.22 -6.24 -1.19
C PHE A 109 43.03 -5.76 -2.39
N ALA A 110 42.82 -4.51 -2.79
CA ALA A 110 43.48 -3.91 -3.96
C ALA A 110 44.05 -2.53 -3.63
N SER A 111 45.35 -2.34 -3.82
CA SER A 111 46.05 -1.11 -3.43
C SER A 111 47.05 -0.73 -4.52
N ALA A 112 46.99 0.54 -4.96
CA ALA A 112 47.77 1.07 -6.07
C ALA A 112 47.67 0.19 -7.33
N VAL A 113 46.44 -0.20 -7.70
CA VAL A 113 46.18 -1.03 -8.88
C VAL A 113 45.53 -0.22 -9.99
N TRP A 114 45.76 -0.61 -11.25
CA TRP A 114 45.08 0.04 -12.38
C TRP A 114 44.80 -0.89 -13.55
N SER A 115 43.77 -0.56 -14.33
CA SER A 115 43.35 -1.39 -15.48
C SER A 115 43.07 -2.84 -15.08
N ILE A 116 42.35 -3.02 -13.97
CA ILE A 116 41.93 -4.32 -13.45
C ILE A 116 40.47 -4.59 -13.82
N ALA A 117 40.17 -5.83 -14.23
CA ALA A 117 38.81 -6.34 -14.34
C ALA A 117 38.53 -7.35 -13.23
N ILE A 118 37.70 -6.97 -12.25
CA ILE A 118 37.19 -7.88 -11.22
C ILE A 118 35.79 -8.33 -11.63
N ARG A 119 35.64 -9.59 -12.07
CA ARG A 119 34.36 -10.03 -12.65
C ARG A 119 33.96 -11.45 -12.35
N ALA A 120 32.65 -11.73 -12.30
CA ALA A 120 32.14 -13.09 -12.13
C ALA A 120 32.61 -13.80 -10.84
N ASN A 121 33.09 -13.07 -9.82
CA ASN A 121 33.49 -13.67 -8.56
C ASN A 121 32.29 -13.85 -7.62
N GLN A 122 32.32 -14.89 -6.82
CA GLN A 122 31.41 -15.11 -5.70
C GLN A 122 32.15 -14.79 -4.40
N ILE A 123 31.78 -13.69 -3.74
CA ILE A 123 32.46 -13.16 -2.56
C ILE A 123 31.46 -13.11 -1.41
N SER A 124 31.56 -14.06 -0.47
CA SER A 124 30.60 -14.16 0.62
C SER A 124 31.21 -14.50 1.96
N ASP A 125 30.49 -14.20 3.04
CA ASP A 125 30.88 -14.58 4.41
C ASP A 125 32.24 -13.99 4.84
N ASN A 126 32.67 -12.87 4.24
CA ASN A 126 33.86 -12.13 4.66
C ASN A 126 33.47 -10.94 5.54
N TYR A 127 34.41 -10.37 6.30
CA TYR A 127 34.15 -9.13 7.03
C TYR A 127 33.97 -7.95 6.05
N VAL A 128 34.87 -7.82 5.07
CA VAL A 128 34.69 -6.95 3.89
C VAL A 128 34.80 -7.76 2.60
N GLY A 129 33.91 -7.56 1.64
CA GLY A 129 33.96 -8.24 0.34
C GLY A 129 35.14 -7.75 -0.52
N ILE A 130 35.09 -6.49 -0.98
CA ILE A 130 36.19 -5.85 -1.72
C ILE A 130 36.57 -4.55 -1.02
N LEU A 131 37.86 -4.38 -0.73
CA LEU A 131 38.40 -3.18 -0.10
C LEU A 131 39.56 -2.63 -0.91
N SER A 132 39.55 -1.32 -1.14
CA SER A 132 40.73 -0.61 -1.65
C SER A 132 41.65 -0.15 -0.52
N GLY A 133 42.96 -0.25 -0.71
CA GLY A 133 43.97 0.36 0.16
C GLY A 133 44.54 1.66 -0.39
N ASP A 134 45.67 2.09 0.16
CA ASP A 134 46.41 3.27 -0.30
C ASP A 134 46.75 3.17 -1.78
N GLY A 135 46.75 4.30 -2.49
CA GLY A 135 46.95 4.31 -3.95
C GLY A 135 45.75 3.86 -4.78
N GLY A 136 44.72 3.24 -4.17
CA GLY A 136 43.39 3.05 -4.76
C GLY A 136 43.34 2.13 -5.98
N ILE A 137 42.21 2.23 -6.69
CA ILE A 137 41.92 1.48 -7.92
C ILE A 137 41.70 2.47 -9.07
N TRP A 138 42.43 2.33 -10.18
CA TRP A 138 42.35 3.27 -11.30
C TRP A 138 41.93 2.57 -12.58
N ASP A 139 41.16 3.24 -13.44
CA ASP A 139 40.85 2.78 -14.80
C ASP A 139 40.32 1.34 -14.87
N SER A 140 39.50 0.93 -13.89
CA SER A 140 39.15 -0.47 -13.66
C SER A 140 37.64 -0.72 -13.77
N VAL A 141 37.28 -1.99 -13.94
CA VAL A 141 35.87 -2.42 -14.04
C VAL A 141 35.58 -3.52 -13.03
N ILE A 142 34.54 -3.32 -12.22
CA ILE A 142 34.01 -4.31 -11.29
C ILE A 142 32.61 -4.69 -11.78
N THR A 143 32.43 -5.92 -12.28
CA THR A 143 31.16 -6.31 -12.91
C THR A 143 30.82 -7.78 -12.75
N ALA A 144 29.53 -8.13 -12.76
CA ALA A 144 29.07 -9.52 -12.68
C ALA A 144 29.50 -10.27 -11.40
N ASN A 145 29.86 -9.58 -10.32
CA ASN A 145 30.21 -10.22 -9.06
C ASN A 145 28.99 -10.43 -8.16
N TRP A 146 28.95 -11.57 -7.48
CA TRP A 146 27.99 -11.86 -6.41
C TRP A 146 28.66 -11.56 -5.07
N ILE A 147 28.34 -10.42 -4.46
CA ILE A 147 28.94 -9.93 -3.21
C ILE A 147 27.84 -9.92 -2.16
N ARG A 148 27.78 -10.97 -1.35
CA ARG A 148 26.66 -11.22 -0.43
C ARG A 148 27.11 -11.74 0.93
N ASP A 149 26.29 -11.55 1.95
CA ASP A 149 26.53 -12.11 3.29
C ASP A 149 27.85 -11.64 3.92
N ASN A 150 28.38 -10.48 3.49
CA ASN A 150 29.49 -9.80 4.13
C ASN A 150 28.95 -8.72 5.09
N GLN A 151 29.73 -8.32 6.09
CA GLN A 151 29.35 -7.16 6.89
C GLN A 151 29.40 -5.88 6.04
N TRP A 152 30.45 -5.73 5.23
CA TRP A 152 30.61 -4.65 4.27
C TRP A 152 30.83 -5.26 2.88
N GLY A 153 29.98 -4.91 1.91
CA GLY A 153 30.08 -5.41 0.54
C GLY A 153 31.33 -4.87 -0.13
N VAL A 154 31.36 -3.55 -0.39
CA VAL A 154 32.53 -2.87 -0.96
C VAL A 154 32.85 -1.55 -0.27
N GLY A 155 34.14 -1.29 -0.08
CA GLY A 155 34.69 0.02 0.32
C GLY A 155 35.74 0.44 -0.69
N LEU A 156 35.41 1.41 -1.55
CA LEU A 156 36.22 1.73 -2.72
C LEU A 156 36.66 3.19 -2.73
N TRP A 157 37.96 3.40 -2.82
CA TRP A 157 38.59 4.61 -3.31
C TRP A 157 39.13 4.34 -4.72
N ALA A 158 38.44 4.88 -5.72
CA ALA A 158 38.75 4.56 -7.11
C ALA A 158 38.56 5.75 -8.06
N ILE A 159 39.43 5.82 -9.07
CA ILE A 159 39.46 6.90 -10.05
C ILE A 159 39.18 6.32 -11.45
N ASN A 160 38.35 7.01 -12.23
CA ASN A 160 37.95 6.63 -13.58
C ASN A 160 37.55 5.15 -13.72
N SER A 161 36.81 4.64 -12.74
CA SER A 161 36.44 3.22 -12.66
C SER A 161 34.93 3.04 -12.76
N THR A 162 34.48 1.88 -13.25
CA THR A 162 33.06 1.58 -13.47
C THR A 162 32.65 0.34 -12.68
N VAL A 163 31.55 0.45 -11.92
CA VAL A 163 30.96 -0.64 -11.13
C VAL A 163 29.52 -0.83 -11.60
N TYR A 164 29.24 -1.92 -12.32
CA TYR A 164 27.90 -2.19 -12.85
C TYR A 164 27.64 -3.69 -12.95
N ASN A 165 26.36 -4.08 -12.97
CA ASN A 165 25.91 -5.46 -13.09
C ASN A 165 26.43 -6.38 -11.97
N ASN A 166 26.59 -5.88 -10.74
CA ASN A 166 26.94 -6.69 -9.57
C ASN A 166 25.70 -6.94 -8.70
N TYR A 167 25.75 -7.99 -7.89
CA TYR A 167 24.70 -8.35 -6.93
C TYR A 167 25.20 -8.05 -5.51
N PHE A 168 24.69 -6.99 -4.89
CA PHE A 168 25.04 -6.59 -3.54
C PHE A 168 23.93 -6.97 -2.56
N ASN A 169 24.25 -7.87 -1.62
CA ASN A 169 23.36 -8.23 -0.52
C ASN A 169 24.14 -8.39 0.78
N ASN A 170 24.46 -7.27 1.42
CA ASN A 170 25.33 -7.20 2.61
C ASN A 170 24.68 -6.31 3.68
N THR A 171 25.24 -6.30 4.89
CA THR A 171 24.76 -5.39 5.95
C THR A 171 24.96 -3.93 5.56
N VAL A 172 26.11 -3.62 4.97
CA VAL A 172 26.39 -2.35 4.28
C VAL A 172 26.82 -2.69 2.85
N ASN A 173 26.04 -2.30 1.85
CA ASN A 173 26.28 -2.73 0.47
C ASN A 173 27.52 -2.09 -0.16
N ALA A 174 27.64 -0.76 -0.09
CA ALA A 174 28.77 -0.04 -0.68
C ALA A 174 29.05 1.25 0.08
N ILE A 175 30.33 1.63 0.12
CA ILE A 175 30.80 2.96 0.51
C ILE A 175 31.84 3.42 -0.51
N GLU A 176 31.69 4.66 -0.97
CA GLU A 176 32.67 5.34 -1.80
C GLU A 176 33.55 6.25 -0.94
N GLY A 177 34.86 6.16 -1.11
CA GLY A 177 35.85 6.99 -0.42
C GLY A 177 35.99 8.38 -1.04
N ASP A 178 36.37 9.37 -0.23
CA ASP A 178 36.50 10.77 -0.65
C ASP A 178 37.45 10.95 -1.85
N GLY A 179 37.05 11.77 -2.81
CA GLY A 179 37.84 12.06 -4.02
C GLY A 179 37.79 10.97 -5.09
N SER A 180 36.93 9.96 -4.93
CA SER A 180 36.66 8.96 -5.97
C SER A 180 35.94 9.54 -7.18
N SER A 181 36.05 8.85 -8.32
CA SER A 181 35.27 9.11 -9.55
C SER A 181 34.74 7.79 -10.12
N ILE A 182 33.89 7.13 -9.34
CA ILE A 182 33.28 5.85 -9.72
C ILE A 182 31.98 6.11 -10.48
N LYS A 183 31.81 5.42 -11.61
CA LYS A 183 30.52 5.30 -12.29
C LYS A 183 29.82 4.03 -11.80
N TRP A 184 28.75 4.19 -11.02
CA TRP A 184 27.99 3.06 -10.45
C TRP A 184 26.93 2.47 -11.39
N ASN A 185 26.93 2.90 -12.65
CA ASN A 185 26.09 2.36 -13.70
C ASN A 185 26.72 2.67 -15.07
N ILE A 186 26.19 2.01 -16.09
CA ILE A 186 26.41 2.31 -17.50
C ILE A 186 25.11 2.84 -18.12
N THR A 187 25.18 3.36 -19.34
CA THR A 187 23.97 3.64 -20.14
C THR A 187 23.21 2.34 -20.38
N LYS A 188 21.87 2.39 -20.22
CA LYS A 188 20.97 1.28 -20.56
C LYS A 188 21.31 0.68 -21.92
N GLN A 189 21.53 -0.63 -21.94
CA GLN A 189 21.78 -1.38 -23.16
C GLN A 189 21.18 -2.78 -23.05
N GLU A 190 20.83 -3.39 -24.19
CA GLU A 190 20.33 -4.76 -24.24
C GLU A 190 21.39 -5.75 -23.71
N GLY A 191 20.95 -6.69 -22.89
CA GLY A 191 21.80 -7.74 -22.34
C GLY A 191 21.27 -8.30 -21.04
N THR A 192 21.39 -9.61 -20.84
CA THR A 192 20.94 -10.26 -19.61
C THR A 192 21.78 -9.80 -18.42
N ASN A 193 21.13 -9.16 -17.45
CA ASN A 193 21.80 -8.69 -16.23
C ASN A 193 21.92 -9.79 -15.16
N ILE A 194 22.63 -9.50 -14.08
CA ILE A 194 22.96 -10.46 -13.00
C ILE A 194 21.74 -10.99 -12.26
N VAL A 195 20.59 -10.32 -12.37
CA VAL A 195 19.31 -10.75 -11.79
C VAL A 195 18.36 -11.37 -12.82
N GLY A 196 18.81 -11.56 -14.07
CA GLY A 196 18.05 -12.20 -15.14
C GLY A 196 17.14 -11.26 -15.95
N GLY A 197 17.18 -9.95 -15.71
CA GLY A 197 16.46 -8.94 -16.51
C GLY A 197 17.09 -8.73 -17.90
N ALA A 198 16.35 -8.09 -18.80
CA ALA A 198 16.69 -7.98 -20.23
C ALA A 198 17.72 -6.87 -20.57
N TYR A 199 17.97 -5.95 -19.65
CA TYR A 199 18.86 -4.81 -19.88
C TYR A 199 19.97 -4.73 -18.83
N LEU A 200 21.16 -4.33 -19.28
CA LEU A 200 22.25 -3.89 -18.42
C LEU A 200 22.10 -2.39 -18.14
N GLY A 201 22.38 -1.98 -16.92
CA GLY A 201 22.32 -0.58 -16.49
C GLY A 201 23.19 -0.37 -15.25
N GLY A 202 22.64 -0.65 -14.08
CA GLY A 202 23.33 -0.50 -12.79
C GLY A 202 23.60 -1.82 -12.10
N ASN A 203 23.52 -1.80 -10.77
CA ASN A 203 23.74 -2.94 -9.89
C ASN A 203 22.45 -3.32 -9.15
N TYR A 204 22.37 -4.55 -8.68
CA TYR A 204 21.33 -4.95 -7.74
C TYR A 204 21.75 -4.61 -6.31
N TRP A 205 20.85 -3.97 -5.56
CA TRP A 205 21.04 -3.63 -4.16
C TRP A 205 19.92 -4.23 -3.31
N SER A 206 20.28 -5.02 -2.31
CA SER A 206 19.30 -5.72 -1.46
C SER A 206 18.37 -4.81 -0.67
N ASP A 207 18.78 -3.56 -0.44
CA ASP A 207 18.04 -2.51 0.26
C ASP A 207 17.44 -1.46 -0.68
N TYR A 208 17.46 -1.69 -2.00
CA TYR A 208 16.79 -0.82 -2.96
C TYR A 208 15.27 -0.91 -2.83
N ILE A 209 14.65 0.23 -2.59
CA ILE A 209 13.19 0.40 -2.46
C ILE A 209 12.58 1.33 -3.52
N GLY A 210 13.35 1.63 -4.58
CA GLY A 210 12.90 2.51 -5.65
C GLY A 210 11.95 1.82 -6.64
N TYR A 211 11.51 2.59 -7.63
CA TYR A 211 10.49 2.17 -8.59
C TYR A 211 11.06 2.08 -9.99
N ASP A 212 10.56 1.13 -10.77
CA ASP A 212 10.70 1.03 -12.23
C ASP A 212 9.37 1.50 -12.86
N THR A 213 9.42 2.64 -13.54
CA THR A 213 8.26 3.36 -14.06
C THR A 213 7.90 2.97 -15.48
N ASP A 214 8.86 2.51 -16.28
CA ASP A 214 8.69 2.09 -17.67
C ASP A 214 8.65 0.56 -17.85
N GLU A 215 8.75 -0.18 -16.75
CA GLU A 215 8.70 -1.65 -16.65
C GLU A 215 9.83 -2.35 -17.42
N ASP A 216 11.00 -1.73 -17.50
CA ASP A 216 12.16 -2.28 -18.21
C ASP A 216 13.06 -3.19 -17.34
N GLY A 217 12.80 -3.28 -16.04
CA GLY A 217 13.61 -4.02 -15.05
C GLY A 217 14.74 -3.22 -14.41
N LEU A 218 14.83 -1.91 -14.69
CA LEU A 218 15.76 -0.94 -14.12
C LEU A 218 14.99 0.10 -13.30
N GLY A 219 15.52 0.44 -12.14
CA GLY A 219 14.94 1.44 -11.26
C GLY A 219 15.17 2.85 -11.79
N ASP A 220 14.10 3.64 -11.86
CA ASP A 220 14.14 5.07 -12.22
C ASP A 220 14.48 5.98 -11.04
N THR A 221 14.41 5.45 -9.81
CA THR A 221 14.88 6.16 -8.62
C THR A 221 16.36 5.83 -8.41
N PRO A 222 17.28 6.81 -8.45
CA PRO A 222 18.70 6.52 -8.23
C PRO A 222 18.96 5.97 -6.83
N TYR A 223 19.86 4.99 -6.73
CA TYR A 223 20.32 4.46 -5.44
C TYR A 223 21.54 5.24 -4.96
N ASN A 224 21.49 5.76 -3.73
CA ASN A 224 22.56 6.56 -3.14
C ASN A 224 23.62 5.66 -2.50
N ILE A 225 24.88 5.79 -2.92
CA ILE A 225 26.01 5.01 -2.39
C ILE A 225 26.50 5.59 -1.06
N THR A 226 26.60 6.92 -0.96
CA THR A 226 27.10 7.62 0.23
C THR A 226 26.06 8.56 0.82
N LYS A 227 26.08 8.74 2.14
CA LYS A 227 25.25 9.75 2.83
C LYS A 227 26.08 11.03 2.99
N GLY A 228 25.84 12.07 2.16
CA GLY A 228 26.63 13.31 2.19
C GLY A 228 26.20 14.37 1.17
N ASN A 229 26.96 15.47 1.05
CA ASN A 229 26.63 16.63 0.21
C ASN A 229 27.00 16.45 -1.29
N VAL A 230 27.83 15.45 -1.62
CA VAL A 230 28.04 14.95 -2.99
C VAL A 230 27.74 13.47 -2.92
N VAL A 231 26.63 13.06 -3.52
CA VAL A 231 26.14 11.68 -3.43
C VAL A 231 26.52 10.97 -4.72
N ALA A 232 27.42 10.00 -4.63
CA ALA A 232 27.60 9.04 -5.70
C ALA A 232 26.33 8.19 -5.81
N GLN A 233 25.84 7.98 -7.03
CA GLN A 233 24.57 7.31 -7.28
C GLN A 233 24.69 6.26 -8.39
N ASP A 234 23.93 5.19 -8.22
CA ASP A 234 23.57 4.28 -9.30
C ASP A 234 22.24 4.76 -9.90
N TYR A 235 22.26 5.21 -11.15
CA TYR A 235 21.08 5.72 -11.86
C TYR A 235 20.20 4.65 -12.51
N HIS A 236 20.64 3.38 -12.52
CA HIS A 236 19.86 2.28 -13.08
C HIS A 236 19.87 1.02 -12.18
N PRO A 237 19.46 1.10 -10.90
CA PRO A 237 19.45 -0.06 -10.00
C PRO A 237 18.63 -1.22 -10.58
N LEU A 238 19.09 -2.46 -10.42
CA LEU A 238 18.37 -3.63 -10.94
C LEU A 238 17.24 -4.04 -9.98
N ILE A 239 16.09 -4.49 -10.52
CA ILE A 239 14.95 -4.97 -9.72
C ILE A 239 14.75 -6.49 -9.90
N ILE A 240 14.72 -7.24 -8.79
CA ILE A 240 14.62 -8.73 -8.80
C ILE A 240 13.18 -9.26 -8.73
N ASN A 241 12.23 -8.48 -8.22
CA ASN A 241 10.90 -8.99 -7.89
C ASN A 241 9.82 -8.13 -8.53
N PHE A 242 9.30 -8.63 -9.65
CA PHE A 242 8.02 -8.23 -10.21
C PHE A 242 6.92 -8.64 -9.22
N THR A 243 6.68 -7.83 -8.20
CA THR A 243 5.46 -7.95 -7.38
C THR A 243 4.41 -7.07 -8.04
N PRO A 244 3.47 -7.65 -8.81
CA PRO A 244 2.51 -6.85 -9.54
C PRO A 244 1.61 -6.08 -8.56
N ALA A 245 1.30 -4.85 -8.89
CA ALA A 245 0.27 -4.08 -8.19
C ALA A 245 -1.13 -4.46 -8.68
N ALA A 246 -1.26 -4.86 -9.96
CA ALA A 246 -2.54 -5.20 -10.54
C ALA A 246 -2.44 -6.32 -11.58
N GLU A 247 -3.57 -6.94 -11.87
CA GLU A 247 -3.76 -7.93 -12.92
C GLU A 247 -5.04 -7.59 -13.68
N ASN A 248 -4.96 -7.59 -15.01
CA ASN A 248 -6.16 -7.60 -15.84
C ASN A 248 -6.64 -9.05 -15.93
N LEU A 249 -7.75 -9.38 -15.26
CA LEU A 249 -8.27 -10.75 -15.18
C LEU A 249 -8.79 -11.27 -16.53
N ASN A 250 -9.07 -10.36 -17.48
CA ASN A 250 -9.53 -10.73 -18.82
C ASN A 250 -8.37 -11.24 -19.68
N THR A 251 -7.16 -10.71 -19.49
CA THR A 251 -5.97 -11.07 -20.29
C THR A 251 -4.95 -11.90 -19.53
N GLY A 252 -5.02 -11.96 -18.20
CA GLY A 252 -4.00 -12.52 -17.32
C GLY A 252 -2.72 -11.69 -17.25
N LYS A 253 -2.66 -10.53 -17.91
CA LYS A 253 -1.50 -9.65 -17.88
C LYS A 253 -1.41 -8.97 -16.53
N LYS A 254 -0.22 -9.02 -15.94
CA LYS A 254 0.11 -8.40 -14.66
C LYS A 254 0.89 -7.12 -14.90
N TYR A 255 0.74 -6.16 -13.99
CA TYR A 255 1.29 -4.81 -14.10
C TYR A 255 1.94 -4.42 -12.79
N MET A 256 3.08 -3.71 -12.86
CA MET A 256 3.71 -3.18 -11.64
C MET A 256 2.95 -1.98 -11.10
N ARG A 257 2.13 -1.32 -11.93
CA ARG A 257 1.32 -0.16 -11.56
C ARG A 257 -0.15 -0.40 -11.80
N ILE A 258 -0.97 0.05 -10.85
CA ILE A 258 -2.43 0.02 -10.97
C ILE A 258 -2.88 0.84 -12.19
N GLN A 259 -2.34 2.05 -12.36
CA GLN A 259 -2.71 2.91 -13.49
C GLN A 259 -2.32 2.30 -14.84
N GLY A 260 -1.18 1.59 -14.94
CA GLY A 260 -0.80 0.88 -16.16
C GLY A 260 -1.83 -0.18 -16.57
N ALA A 261 -2.35 -0.93 -15.58
CA ALA A 261 -3.42 -1.88 -15.83
C ALA A 261 -4.71 -1.19 -16.31
N ILE A 262 -5.07 -0.05 -15.73
CA ILE A 262 -6.25 0.75 -16.13
C ILE A 262 -6.06 1.33 -17.55
N ASP A 263 -4.88 1.84 -17.86
CA ASP A 263 -4.56 2.50 -19.13
C ASP A 263 -4.55 1.52 -20.31
N GLU A 264 -4.13 0.28 -20.09
CA GLU A 264 -4.14 -0.77 -21.12
C GLU A 264 -5.48 -1.51 -21.22
N ALA A 265 -6.29 -1.52 -20.15
CA ALA A 265 -7.59 -2.20 -20.11
C ALA A 265 -8.47 -1.86 -21.32
N SER A 266 -9.12 -2.87 -21.87
CA SER A 266 -10.25 -2.66 -22.78
C SER A 266 -11.50 -2.26 -21.99
N PRO A 267 -12.47 -1.56 -22.62
CA PRO A 267 -13.79 -1.34 -22.04
C PRO A 267 -14.38 -2.66 -21.48
N TYR A 268 -14.87 -2.58 -20.25
CA TYR A 268 -15.47 -3.64 -19.43
C TYR A 268 -14.51 -4.71 -18.91
N ASP A 269 -13.19 -4.52 -19.04
CA ASP A 269 -12.22 -5.40 -18.38
C ASP A 269 -12.29 -5.27 -16.85
N THR A 270 -11.90 -6.36 -16.18
CA THR A 270 -11.75 -6.40 -14.72
C THR A 270 -10.29 -6.28 -14.33
N ILE A 271 -9.96 -5.19 -13.66
CA ILE A 271 -8.65 -4.93 -13.07
C ILE A 271 -8.69 -5.29 -11.59
N LYS A 272 -8.00 -6.36 -11.23
CA LYS A 272 -7.78 -6.77 -9.85
C LYS A 272 -6.53 -6.09 -9.31
N ILE A 273 -6.68 -5.31 -8.24
CA ILE A 273 -5.56 -4.74 -7.51
C ILE A 273 -5.18 -5.68 -6.37
N PHE A 274 -3.89 -5.96 -6.22
CA PHE A 274 -3.40 -6.78 -5.12
C PHE A 274 -3.38 -5.99 -3.81
N PRO A 275 -3.49 -6.66 -2.64
CA PRO A 275 -3.41 -5.97 -1.36
C PRO A 275 -2.06 -5.26 -1.18
N GLY A 276 -2.10 -4.01 -0.73
CA GLY A 276 -0.91 -3.19 -0.53
C GLY A 276 -1.27 -1.74 -0.23
N ILE A 277 -0.29 -0.96 0.22
CA ILE A 277 -0.42 0.50 0.34
C ILE A 277 0.24 1.12 -0.87
N TYR A 278 -0.54 1.85 -1.67
CA TYR A 278 -0.10 2.47 -2.91
C TYR A 278 -0.20 3.97 -2.78
N ARG A 279 0.94 4.66 -2.83
CA ARG A 279 0.96 6.12 -2.97
C ARG A 279 0.76 6.49 -4.43
N THR A 280 -0.49 6.69 -4.82
CA THR A 280 -0.87 6.94 -6.21
C THR A 280 -2.24 7.61 -6.30
N ASN A 281 -2.56 8.15 -7.47
CA ASN A 281 -3.86 8.70 -7.82
C ASN A 281 -4.33 8.00 -9.10
N LEU A 282 -5.57 7.52 -9.11
CA LEU A 282 -6.12 6.70 -10.20
C LEU A 282 -7.09 7.50 -11.05
N ILE A 283 -6.96 7.39 -12.37
CA ILE A 283 -7.89 8.00 -13.34
C ILE A 283 -8.55 6.87 -14.14
N ILE A 284 -9.88 6.80 -14.06
CA ILE A 284 -10.70 5.83 -14.77
C ILE A 284 -11.44 6.55 -15.90
N SER A 285 -10.86 6.53 -17.10
CA SER A 285 -11.34 7.24 -18.29
C SER A 285 -12.14 6.36 -19.26
N LYS A 286 -12.35 5.10 -18.90
CA LYS A 286 -13.06 4.08 -19.70
C LYS A 286 -13.89 3.19 -18.78
N PRO A 287 -14.99 2.58 -19.25
CA PRO A 287 -15.82 1.73 -18.41
C PRO A 287 -15.02 0.48 -18.03
N ILE A 288 -14.76 0.25 -16.74
CA ILE A 288 -14.05 -0.94 -16.24
C ILE A 288 -14.62 -1.38 -14.89
N ILE A 289 -14.24 -2.58 -14.47
CA ILE A 289 -14.43 -3.09 -13.11
C ILE A 289 -13.08 -2.99 -12.39
N LEU A 290 -13.01 -2.20 -11.33
CA LEU A 290 -11.83 -2.07 -10.47
C LEU A 290 -12.13 -2.70 -9.11
N SER A 291 -11.40 -3.76 -8.73
CA SER A 291 -11.69 -4.56 -7.55
C SER A 291 -10.42 -5.02 -6.83
N GLY A 292 -10.52 -5.30 -5.53
CA GLY A 292 -9.43 -5.79 -4.69
C GLY A 292 -9.38 -5.06 -3.36
N ASP A 293 -8.40 -5.35 -2.50
CA ASP A 293 -8.28 -4.77 -1.16
C ASP A 293 -7.05 -3.84 -0.98
N PRO A 294 -6.77 -2.87 -1.89
CA PRO A 294 -5.67 -1.96 -1.72
C PRO A 294 -6.03 -0.80 -0.79
N ILE A 295 -4.98 -0.16 -0.25
CA ILE A 295 -5.04 1.12 0.41
C ILE A 295 -4.36 2.15 -0.49
N ILE A 296 -5.09 3.16 -0.96
CA ILE A 296 -4.60 4.25 -1.80
C ILE A 296 -4.31 5.49 -0.93
N ASP A 297 -3.04 5.87 -0.80
CA ASP A 297 -2.60 7.15 -0.24
C ASP A 297 -2.52 8.19 -1.36
N ALA A 298 -3.50 9.09 -1.42
CA ALA A 298 -3.60 10.09 -2.48
C ALA A 298 -2.61 11.26 -2.33
N SER A 299 -1.92 11.37 -1.18
CA SER A 299 -0.90 12.41 -0.92
C SER A 299 -1.34 13.84 -1.24
N GLY A 300 -2.59 14.17 -0.89
CA GLY A 300 -3.25 15.45 -1.11
C GLY A 300 -3.97 15.58 -2.46
N GLY A 301 -3.80 14.63 -3.37
CA GLY A 301 -4.44 14.58 -4.70
C GLY A 301 -5.89 14.10 -4.68
N ILE A 302 -6.45 13.82 -5.86
CA ILE A 302 -7.71 13.07 -5.98
C ILE A 302 -7.35 11.59 -6.03
N GLY A 303 -7.82 10.80 -5.06
CA GLY A 303 -7.39 9.41 -4.94
C GLY A 303 -7.89 8.53 -6.09
N ILE A 304 -9.19 8.57 -6.37
CA ILE A 304 -9.80 7.92 -7.55
C ILE A 304 -10.68 8.92 -8.28
N TRP A 305 -10.39 9.17 -9.55
CA TRP A 305 -11.18 10.00 -10.43
C TRP A 305 -11.86 9.17 -11.51
N ILE A 306 -13.17 8.99 -11.39
CA ILE A 306 -14.03 8.31 -12.36
C ILE A 306 -14.55 9.34 -13.37
N MET A 307 -14.22 9.12 -14.64
CA MET A 307 -14.57 9.99 -15.77
C MET A 307 -15.38 9.26 -16.85
N ALA A 308 -15.67 7.97 -16.67
CA ALA A 308 -16.42 7.16 -17.62
C ALA A 308 -17.69 6.56 -17.00
N ASN A 309 -18.73 6.46 -17.82
CA ASN A 309 -19.95 5.71 -17.51
C ASN A 309 -19.64 4.24 -17.23
N ASP A 310 -20.62 3.51 -16.71
CA ASP A 310 -20.58 2.04 -16.59
C ASP A 310 -19.34 1.53 -15.83
N THR A 311 -18.87 2.33 -14.87
CA THR A 311 -17.70 2.02 -14.05
C THR A 311 -18.14 1.40 -12.72
N PHE A 312 -17.51 0.30 -12.36
CA PHE A 312 -17.73 -0.38 -11.09
C PHE A 312 -16.43 -0.38 -10.27
N VAL A 313 -16.47 0.12 -9.04
CA VAL A 313 -15.33 0.11 -8.11
C VAL A 313 -15.76 -0.56 -6.81
N GLU A 314 -15.00 -1.54 -6.34
CA GLU A 314 -15.30 -2.22 -5.08
C GLU A 314 -14.10 -2.57 -4.21
N HIS A 315 -14.30 -2.58 -2.89
CA HIS A 315 -13.32 -3.04 -1.88
C HIS A 315 -12.06 -2.15 -1.70
N LEU A 316 -12.02 -0.96 -2.31
CA LEU A 316 -10.90 -0.05 -2.19
C LEU A 316 -10.99 0.85 -0.94
N ILE A 317 -9.84 1.08 -0.31
CA ILE A 317 -9.66 2.08 0.76
C ILE A 317 -8.86 3.26 0.21
N VAL A 318 -9.32 4.49 0.42
CA VAL A 318 -8.67 5.72 -0.09
C VAL A 318 -8.56 6.78 1.00
N PHE A 319 -7.37 7.37 1.17
CA PHE A 319 -7.13 8.37 2.22
C PHE A 319 -6.11 9.44 1.85
N ASN A 320 -5.98 10.45 2.73
CA ASN A 320 -5.03 11.56 2.60
C ASN A 320 -5.21 12.29 1.25
N ALA A 321 -6.46 12.60 0.90
CA ALA A 321 -6.82 13.17 -0.40
C ALA A 321 -7.43 14.58 -0.26
N SER A 322 -7.38 15.37 -1.32
CA SER A 322 -8.29 16.51 -1.49
C SER A 322 -9.72 16.00 -1.72
N THR A 323 -9.90 14.95 -2.52
CA THR A 323 -11.14 14.20 -2.64
C THR A 323 -10.78 12.73 -2.81
N ALA A 324 -11.23 11.86 -1.89
CA ALA A 324 -10.84 10.46 -1.91
C ALA A 324 -11.39 9.75 -3.16
N ILE A 325 -12.69 9.89 -3.44
CA ILE A 325 -13.32 9.34 -4.64
C ILE A 325 -14.16 10.43 -5.30
N LEU A 326 -13.82 10.78 -6.54
CA LEU A 326 -14.53 11.76 -7.37
C LEU A 326 -15.10 11.08 -8.60
N ALA A 327 -16.40 11.15 -8.81
CA ALA A 327 -17.02 10.87 -10.11
C ALA A 327 -17.44 12.20 -10.74
N TYR A 328 -16.73 12.59 -11.79
CA TYR A 328 -16.99 13.84 -12.52
C TYR A 328 -16.34 13.81 -13.89
N ASN A 329 -17.07 14.27 -14.91
CA ASN A 329 -16.52 14.52 -16.23
C ASN A 329 -17.01 15.88 -16.72
N SER A 330 -16.09 16.78 -17.03
CA SER A 330 -16.42 18.14 -17.48
C SER A 330 -17.07 18.22 -18.85
N THR A 331 -17.12 17.11 -19.60
CA THR A 331 -17.66 17.08 -20.97
C THR A 331 -18.99 16.37 -21.09
N SER A 332 -19.40 15.58 -20.08
CA SER A 332 -20.64 14.81 -20.14
C SER A 332 -21.11 14.38 -18.75
N LEU A 333 -22.43 14.22 -18.61
CA LEU A 333 -23.05 13.60 -17.44
C LEU A 333 -22.58 12.16 -17.30
N LEU A 334 -22.24 11.75 -16.08
CA LEU A 334 -21.89 10.36 -15.79
C LEU A 334 -23.13 9.55 -15.42
N THR A 335 -23.20 8.30 -15.87
CA THR A 335 -24.28 7.39 -15.53
C THR A 335 -23.79 5.97 -15.25
N ASN A 336 -24.59 5.23 -14.47
CA ASN A 336 -24.33 3.82 -14.14
C ASN A 336 -22.97 3.58 -13.45
N ILE A 337 -22.58 4.50 -12.57
CA ILE A 337 -21.42 4.33 -11.69
C ILE A 337 -21.85 3.51 -10.47
N THR A 338 -21.07 2.52 -10.07
CA THR A 338 -21.31 1.79 -8.82
C THR A 338 -20.06 1.80 -7.96
N LEU A 339 -20.20 2.35 -6.75
CA LEU A 339 -19.22 2.23 -5.67
C LEU A 339 -19.74 1.22 -4.65
N ASN A 340 -19.03 0.12 -4.44
CA ASN A 340 -19.47 -0.95 -3.54
C ASN A 340 -18.40 -1.26 -2.49
N ASN A 341 -18.74 -1.16 -1.21
CA ASN A 341 -17.80 -1.49 -0.13
C ASN A 341 -16.48 -0.71 -0.21
N CYS A 342 -16.54 0.57 -0.59
CA CYS A 342 -15.37 1.45 -0.63
C CYS A 342 -15.27 2.26 0.68
N THR A 343 -14.06 2.58 1.10
CA THR A 343 -13.81 3.41 2.29
C THR A 343 -13.05 4.68 1.93
N ALA A 344 -13.59 5.84 2.28
CA ALA A 344 -12.99 7.15 2.04
C ALA A 344 -12.77 7.91 3.36
N TYR A 345 -11.52 8.20 3.74
CA TYR A 345 -11.26 8.82 5.04
C TYR A 345 -10.05 9.75 5.09
N ASN A 346 -9.91 10.51 6.18
CA ASN A 346 -8.79 11.42 6.44
C ASN A 346 -8.46 12.32 5.23
N SER A 347 -9.49 12.82 4.56
CA SER A 347 -9.37 13.62 3.34
C SER A 347 -10.11 14.95 3.52
N THR A 348 -9.93 15.89 2.59
CA THR A 348 -10.79 17.09 2.59
C THR A 348 -12.22 16.68 2.27
N ASN A 349 -12.43 15.91 1.21
CA ASN A 349 -13.72 15.30 0.89
C ASN A 349 -13.57 13.78 0.78
N GLY A 350 -14.59 13.04 1.22
CA GLY A 350 -14.69 11.60 1.04
C GLY A 350 -15.11 11.25 -0.39
N THR A 351 -16.37 10.87 -0.56
CA THR A 351 -16.94 10.50 -1.87
C THR A 351 -17.76 11.65 -2.45
N VAL A 352 -17.48 12.04 -3.69
CA VAL A 352 -18.15 13.17 -4.36
C VAL A 352 -18.61 12.74 -5.75
N PHE A 353 -19.91 12.87 -6.00
CA PHE A 353 -20.52 12.77 -7.32
C PHE A 353 -20.90 14.18 -7.78
N ILE A 354 -20.42 14.57 -8.96
CA ILE A 354 -20.78 15.83 -9.62
C ILE A 354 -21.39 15.47 -10.96
N GLU A 355 -22.63 15.92 -11.20
CA GLU A 355 -23.34 15.66 -12.47
C GLU A 355 -23.47 14.16 -12.80
N VAL A 356 -23.72 13.35 -11.77
CA VAL A 356 -23.86 11.89 -11.88
C VAL A 356 -25.32 11.49 -11.74
N ILE A 357 -25.80 10.63 -12.65
CA ILE A 357 -27.17 10.13 -12.66
C ILE A 357 -27.25 8.60 -12.62
N ASN A 358 -28.39 8.06 -12.16
CA ASN A 358 -28.71 6.62 -12.21
C ASN A 358 -27.59 5.72 -11.66
N SER A 359 -26.90 6.17 -10.61
CA SER A 359 -25.70 5.53 -10.06
C SER A 359 -25.91 5.09 -8.62
N LYS A 360 -24.97 4.29 -8.08
CA LYS A 360 -25.11 3.62 -6.79
C LYS A 360 -23.89 3.79 -5.90
N ILE A 361 -24.14 4.01 -4.61
CA ILE A 361 -23.12 3.90 -3.55
C ILE A 361 -23.68 2.93 -2.51
N ASN A 362 -23.07 1.76 -2.40
CA ASN A 362 -23.57 0.66 -1.59
C ASN A 362 -22.51 0.23 -0.58
N SER A 363 -22.93 -0.05 0.65
CA SER A 363 -22.06 -0.62 1.71
C SER A 363 -20.76 0.16 1.93
N SER A 364 -20.71 1.43 1.54
CA SER A 364 -19.50 2.24 1.55
C SER A 364 -19.42 3.10 2.80
N THR A 365 -18.20 3.38 3.25
CA THR A 365 -17.94 4.13 4.47
C THR A 365 -17.19 5.42 4.17
N SER A 366 -17.61 6.53 4.78
CA SER A 366 -16.90 7.79 4.68
C SER A 366 -16.74 8.47 6.03
N PHE A 367 -15.50 8.69 6.49
CA PHE A 367 -15.28 9.21 7.82
C PHE A 367 -14.06 10.12 8.00
N ASN A 368 -14.14 10.99 9.02
CA ASN A 368 -13.06 11.89 9.41
C ASN A 368 -12.55 12.79 8.26
N ASN A 369 -13.47 13.28 7.43
CA ASN A 369 -13.16 14.23 6.37
C ASN A 369 -13.49 15.66 6.83
N SER A 370 -12.61 16.62 6.53
CA SER A 370 -12.77 18.00 7.00
C SER A 370 -13.91 18.76 6.30
N GLY A 371 -14.31 18.30 5.12
CA GLY A 371 -15.43 18.78 4.30
C GLY A 371 -16.60 17.80 4.26
N TYR A 372 -16.85 17.19 3.10
CA TYR A 372 -17.96 16.28 2.87
C TYR A 372 -17.59 14.82 3.15
N GLY A 373 -18.49 14.05 3.78
CA GLY A 373 -18.41 12.59 3.83
C GLY A 373 -18.83 12.00 2.48
N ILE A 374 -20.09 12.23 2.10
CA ILE A 374 -20.63 11.92 0.78
C ILE A 374 -21.30 13.17 0.22
N ALA A 375 -20.96 13.59 -0.99
CA ALA A 375 -21.59 14.72 -1.66
C ALA A 375 -22.19 14.30 -3.00
N LEU A 376 -23.44 14.70 -3.23
CA LEU A 376 -24.13 14.68 -4.51
C LEU A 376 -24.32 16.14 -4.94
N ILE A 377 -23.71 16.52 -6.05
CA ILE A 377 -23.73 17.87 -6.59
C ILE A 377 -24.34 17.77 -7.98
N GLU A 378 -25.50 18.41 -8.19
CA GLU A 378 -26.25 18.36 -9.46
C GLU A 378 -26.43 16.91 -9.94
N SER A 379 -26.65 15.99 -8.99
CA SER A 379 -26.63 14.55 -9.21
C SER A 379 -28.00 13.95 -8.89
N HIS A 380 -28.56 13.19 -9.83
CA HIS A 380 -29.98 12.84 -9.83
C HIS A 380 -30.24 11.34 -9.95
N ASN A 381 -31.36 10.85 -9.41
CA ASN A 381 -31.77 9.45 -9.57
C ASN A 381 -30.72 8.43 -9.08
N ASN A 382 -29.90 8.80 -8.09
CA ASN A 382 -28.89 7.91 -7.51
C ASN A 382 -29.46 7.17 -6.31
N THR A 383 -28.88 6.00 -6.01
CA THR A 383 -29.27 5.17 -4.86
C THR A 383 -28.09 4.99 -3.91
N LEU A 384 -28.28 5.37 -2.65
CA LEU A 384 -27.31 5.20 -1.59
C LEU A 384 -27.88 4.19 -0.59
N THR A 385 -27.23 3.05 -0.43
CA THR A 385 -27.68 1.98 0.48
C THR A 385 -26.59 1.52 1.42
N ASN A 386 -26.95 1.27 2.69
CA ASN A 386 -26.00 0.70 3.67
C ASN A 386 -24.72 1.53 3.83
N VAL A 387 -24.81 2.86 3.73
CA VAL A 387 -23.64 3.73 3.89
C VAL A 387 -23.42 4.07 5.37
N THR A 388 -22.16 4.19 5.75
CA THR A 388 -21.76 4.66 7.08
C THR A 388 -21.00 5.97 6.95
N VAL A 389 -21.51 7.04 7.58
CA VAL A 389 -20.95 8.40 7.42
C VAL A 389 -20.69 9.05 8.77
N GLU A 390 -19.41 9.24 9.12
CA GLU A 390 -19.03 9.59 10.49
C GLU A 390 -17.97 10.68 10.62
N LYS A 391 -18.09 11.57 11.60
CA LYS A 391 -17.04 12.54 11.95
C LYS A 391 -16.61 13.45 10.78
N ASN A 392 -17.54 13.81 9.91
CA ASN A 392 -17.31 14.78 8.84
C ASN A 392 -17.93 16.14 9.23
N ASN A 393 -17.48 17.24 8.61
CA ASN A 393 -18.19 18.50 8.79
C ASN A 393 -19.60 18.41 8.19
N ASN A 394 -19.70 18.02 6.92
CA ASN A 394 -20.96 17.64 6.31
C ASN A 394 -20.97 16.14 6.08
N GLY A 395 -21.89 15.40 6.68
CA GLY A 395 -22.04 13.96 6.49
C GLY A 395 -22.43 13.67 5.04
N MET A 396 -23.70 13.87 4.71
CA MET A 396 -24.27 13.71 3.38
C MET A 396 -24.75 15.05 2.87
N TYR A 397 -24.15 15.56 1.80
CA TYR A 397 -24.48 16.87 1.22
C TYR A 397 -25.11 16.71 -0.16
N LEU A 398 -26.33 17.20 -0.33
CA LEU A 398 -27.05 17.19 -1.60
C LEU A 398 -27.24 18.64 -2.04
N PHE A 399 -26.60 19.02 -3.14
CA PHE A 399 -26.79 20.33 -3.76
C PHE A 399 -27.44 20.18 -5.11
N LYS A 400 -28.61 20.81 -5.31
CA LYS A 400 -29.39 20.72 -6.55
C LYS A 400 -29.57 19.28 -7.03
N SER A 401 -29.71 18.35 -6.09
CA SER A 401 -29.65 16.91 -6.34
C SER A 401 -31.01 16.30 -6.05
N ASN A 402 -31.68 15.86 -7.12
CA ASN A 402 -33.10 15.52 -7.09
C ASN A 402 -33.35 14.03 -7.31
N SER A 403 -34.47 13.54 -6.78
CA SER A 403 -34.95 12.16 -7.02
C SER A 403 -33.98 11.06 -6.62
N ASN A 404 -33.10 11.32 -5.64
CA ASN A 404 -32.21 10.30 -5.09
C ASN A 404 -32.92 9.47 -4.00
N VAL A 405 -32.51 8.21 -3.87
CA VAL A 405 -33.00 7.29 -2.84
C VAL A 405 -31.87 6.98 -1.87
N LEU A 406 -31.99 7.50 -0.65
CA LEU A 406 -31.09 7.28 0.45
C LEU A 406 -31.77 6.28 1.40
N ASN A 407 -31.17 5.12 1.61
CA ASN A 407 -31.79 4.02 2.34
C ASN A 407 -30.82 3.27 3.28
N GLY A 408 -31.26 2.97 4.50
CA GLY A 408 -30.71 1.89 5.32
C GLY A 408 -29.27 2.14 5.76
N SER A 409 -29.01 3.24 6.46
CA SER A 409 -27.65 3.78 6.64
C SER A 409 -27.44 4.37 8.04
N TYR A 410 -26.18 4.62 8.40
CA TYR A 410 -25.79 5.09 9.73
C TYR A 410 -24.98 6.39 9.64
N VAL A 411 -25.47 7.47 10.26
CA VAL A 411 -24.87 8.81 10.16
C VAL A 411 -24.70 9.45 11.54
N ARG A 412 -23.44 9.66 11.97
CA ARG A 412 -23.14 10.13 13.33
C ARG A 412 -21.94 11.04 13.48
N TYR A 413 -21.95 11.85 14.53
CA TYR A 413 -20.83 12.74 14.88
C TYR A 413 -20.44 13.73 13.77
N ASN A 414 -21.37 14.08 12.89
CA ASN A 414 -21.18 15.12 11.88
C ASN A 414 -21.73 16.45 12.40
N ASN A 415 -21.23 17.58 11.88
CA ASN A 415 -21.85 18.87 12.17
C ASN A 415 -23.24 18.95 11.49
N TYR A 416 -23.30 18.68 10.19
CA TYR A 416 -24.56 18.48 9.46
C TYR A 416 -24.64 17.01 9.02
N SER A 417 -25.67 16.27 9.44
CA SER A 417 -25.83 14.87 9.03
C SER A 417 -26.30 14.74 7.58
N ILE A 418 -27.55 15.12 7.28
CA ILE A 418 -28.06 15.19 5.91
C ILE A 418 -28.38 16.64 5.59
N PHE A 419 -27.63 17.23 4.67
CA PHE A 419 -27.82 18.60 4.22
C PHE A 419 -28.47 18.58 2.84
N LEU A 420 -29.72 19.03 2.78
CA LEU A 420 -30.48 19.25 1.54
C LEU A 420 -30.40 20.73 1.16
N ASN A 421 -29.60 21.04 0.16
CA ASN A 421 -29.44 22.38 -0.40
C ASN A 421 -30.09 22.43 -1.79
N VAL A 422 -31.18 23.17 -1.91
CA VAL A 422 -31.95 23.29 -3.17
C VAL A 422 -32.27 21.90 -3.78
N SER A 423 -32.61 20.91 -2.94
CA SER A 423 -32.73 19.51 -3.35
C SER A 423 -34.13 18.97 -3.12
N GLN A 424 -34.69 18.34 -4.16
CA GLN A 424 -36.11 18.02 -4.25
C GLN A 424 -36.35 16.53 -4.52
N THR A 425 -37.56 16.07 -4.19
CA THR A 425 -38.06 14.73 -4.56
C THR A 425 -37.19 13.55 -4.11
N ASN A 426 -36.30 13.74 -3.12
CA ASN A 426 -35.47 12.67 -2.59
C ASN A 426 -36.26 11.83 -1.57
N ILE A 427 -35.89 10.55 -1.43
CA ILE A 427 -36.43 9.64 -0.42
C ILE A 427 -35.34 9.35 0.59
N ILE A 428 -35.59 9.59 1.88
CA ILE A 428 -34.67 9.32 2.98
C ILE A 428 -35.37 8.37 3.96
N THR A 429 -34.88 7.14 4.05
CA THR A 429 -35.54 6.12 4.88
C THR A 429 -34.56 5.13 5.49
N ASN A 430 -34.96 4.50 6.60
CA ASN A 430 -34.18 3.51 7.33
C ASN A 430 -32.81 4.03 7.83
N PHE A 431 -32.69 5.34 8.10
CA PHE A 431 -31.48 5.89 8.70
C PHE A 431 -31.51 5.86 10.22
N THR A 432 -30.35 5.60 10.81
CA THR A 432 -30.06 5.97 12.20
C THR A 432 -29.16 7.20 12.21
N ILE A 433 -29.72 8.34 12.60
CA ILE A 433 -29.10 9.67 12.55
C ILE A 433 -28.92 10.17 13.98
N ILE A 434 -27.72 10.03 14.51
CA ILE A 434 -27.47 10.23 15.95
C ILE A 434 -26.20 11.03 16.25
N TYR A 435 -26.22 11.78 17.35
CA TYR A 435 -25.05 12.53 17.84
C TYR A 435 -24.47 13.53 16.82
N ASN A 436 -25.31 14.08 15.95
CA ASN A 436 -24.94 15.19 15.06
C ASN A 436 -25.42 16.52 15.66
N ASN A 437 -24.85 17.65 15.23
CA ASN A 437 -25.38 18.95 15.63
C ASN A 437 -26.74 19.22 14.96
N TYR A 438 -26.85 18.85 13.68
CA TYR A 438 -28.09 18.90 12.90
C TYR A 438 -28.35 17.55 12.22
N GLY A 439 -29.54 16.97 12.42
CA GLY A 439 -29.95 15.69 11.83
C GLY A 439 -30.26 15.82 10.33
N VAL A 440 -31.30 16.58 9.99
CA VAL A 440 -31.57 17.06 8.62
C VAL A 440 -31.53 18.58 8.59
N TYR A 441 -30.73 19.13 7.69
CA TYR A 441 -30.60 20.57 7.47
C TYR A 441 -31.13 20.91 6.08
N PHE A 442 -32.18 21.72 6.02
CA PHE A 442 -32.72 22.26 4.78
C PHE A 442 -32.19 23.66 4.56
N HIS A 443 -31.63 23.90 3.38
CA HIS A 443 -31.31 25.24 2.90
C HIS A 443 -32.09 25.52 1.62
N SER A 444 -32.92 26.56 1.68
CA SER A 444 -33.68 27.05 0.54
C SER A 444 -33.47 28.56 0.43
N LEU A 445 -32.76 28.99 -0.62
CA LEU A 445 -32.59 30.41 -0.94
C LEU A 445 -33.50 30.77 -2.11
N GLN A 446 -32.96 30.81 -3.34
CA GLN A 446 -33.70 31.17 -4.55
C GLN A 446 -34.60 30.03 -5.05
N GLU A 447 -34.25 28.79 -4.73
CA GLU A 447 -34.97 27.59 -5.14
C GLU A 447 -35.24 26.69 -3.92
N PRO A 448 -36.37 25.94 -3.94
CA PRO A 448 -36.83 25.21 -2.76
C PRO A 448 -36.15 23.84 -2.59
N SER A 449 -35.91 23.46 -1.33
CA SER A 449 -35.72 22.05 -0.93
C SER A 449 -37.07 21.46 -0.50
N THR A 450 -37.81 20.88 -1.45
CA THR A 450 -39.23 20.50 -1.29
C THR A 450 -39.55 19.12 -1.83
N ASN A 451 -40.71 18.58 -1.45
CA ASN A 451 -41.24 17.30 -1.94
C ASN A 451 -40.34 16.10 -1.63
N ASN A 452 -39.44 16.22 -0.64
CA ASN A 452 -38.70 15.07 -0.13
C ASN A 452 -39.61 14.22 0.76
N ILE A 453 -39.39 12.91 0.75
CA ILE A 453 -40.14 11.93 1.56
C ILE A 453 -39.18 11.34 2.60
N ILE A 454 -39.41 11.63 3.87
CA ILE A 454 -38.52 11.29 4.97
C ILE A 454 -39.30 10.47 5.98
N TYR A 455 -39.08 9.16 6.04
CA TYR A 455 -39.86 8.28 6.89
C TYR A 455 -39.06 7.06 7.35
N ASN A 456 -39.48 6.44 8.44
CA ASN A 456 -38.82 5.29 9.04
C ASN A 456 -37.34 5.53 9.41
N ASN A 457 -37.04 6.71 9.94
CA ASN A 457 -35.70 7.06 10.43
C ASN A 457 -35.71 7.23 11.95
N LEU A 458 -34.57 7.00 12.59
CA LEU A 458 -34.32 7.27 13.99
C LEU A 458 -33.45 8.53 14.11
N PHE A 459 -34.02 9.60 14.66
CA PHE A 459 -33.33 10.85 14.94
C PHE A 459 -33.01 10.98 16.43
N ASN A 460 -31.73 11.17 16.77
CA ASN A 460 -31.31 11.48 18.14
C ASN A 460 -30.11 12.45 18.13
N ASN A 461 -30.39 13.73 17.88
CA ASN A 461 -29.39 14.77 17.65
C ASN A 461 -29.67 15.99 18.52
N THR A 462 -28.72 16.93 18.59
CA THR A 462 -28.93 18.22 19.26
C THR A 462 -30.11 18.97 18.62
N ASN A 463 -30.11 19.06 17.28
CA ASN A 463 -31.24 19.53 16.50
C ASN A 463 -31.61 18.48 15.46
N ASN A 464 -32.78 17.84 15.57
CA ASN A 464 -33.16 16.79 14.63
C ASN A 464 -33.46 17.33 13.22
N VAL A 465 -34.12 18.49 13.13
CA VAL A 465 -34.45 19.15 11.86
C VAL A 465 -34.21 20.64 12.00
N TYR A 466 -33.61 21.25 10.98
CA TYR A 466 -33.43 22.69 10.89
C TYR A 466 -33.75 23.21 9.49
N PHE A 467 -34.49 24.31 9.42
CA PHE A 467 -34.83 24.99 8.17
C PHE A 467 -34.12 26.35 8.12
N SER A 468 -33.32 26.54 7.09
CA SER A 468 -32.60 27.78 6.79
C SER A 468 -33.18 28.42 5.53
N GLY A 469 -33.63 29.67 5.67
CA GLY A 469 -34.30 30.39 4.58
C GLY A 469 -35.80 30.09 4.52
N ALA A 470 -36.37 30.04 3.31
CA ALA A 470 -37.80 29.79 3.12
C ALA A 470 -38.16 28.32 3.45
N ILE A 471 -39.27 28.13 4.16
CA ILE A 471 -39.76 26.81 4.55
C ILE A 471 -40.69 26.29 3.46
N HIS A 472 -40.35 25.14 2.89
CA HIS A 472 -41.15 24.45 1.86
C HIS A 472 -41.63 23.10 2.37
N SER A 473 -42.69 22.59 1.75
CA SER A 473 -43.35 21.36 2.18
C SER A 473 -42.52 20.12 1.91
N ASN A 474 -42.34 19.29 2.93
CA ASN A 474 -41.79 17.94 2.81
C ASN A 474 -42.72 16.95 3.53
N ARG A 475 -42.67 15.69 3.11
CA ARG A 475 -43.50 14.62 3.68
C ARG A 475 -42.68 13.83 4.70
N TRP A 476 -43.20 13.71 5.91
CA TRP A 476 -42.48 13.11 7.05
C TRP A 476 -43.00 11.73 7.47
N ASN A 477 -43.95 11.16 6.72
CA ASN A 477 -44.50 9.83 6.98
C ASN A 477 -45.10 9.23 5.71
N VAL A 478 -45.17 7.90 5.64
CA VAL A 478 -45.98 7.19 4.65
C VAL A 478 -47.35 6.84 5.22
N THR A 479 -48.26 6.33 4.39
CA THR A 479 -49.50 5.71 4.90
C THR A 479 -49.13 4.50 5.75
N LYS A 480 -49.75 4.36 6.93
CA LYS A 480 -49.56 3.21 7.82
C LYS A 480 -49.76 1.91 7.03
N GLN A 481 -48.72 1.10 6.98
CA GLN A 481 -48.74 -0.18 6.25
C GLN A 481 -47.92 -1.23 7.01
N PRO A 482 -48.27 -2.52 6.91
CA PRO A 482 -47.49 -3.59 7.53
C PRO A 482 -46.03 -3.57 7.07
N GLY A 483 -45.10 -3.73 8.00
CA GLY A 483 -43.67 -3.80 7.74
C GLY A 483 -42.84 -3.40 8.95
N THR A 484 -41.70 -4.06 9.14
CA THR A 484 -40.83 -3.79 10.29
C THR A 484 -40.20 -2.41 10.19
N ASN A 485 -40.45 -1.57 11.18
CA ASN A 485 -39.92 -0.20 11.23
C ASN A 485 -38.56 -0.15 11.96
N ILE A 486 -37.92 1.02 11.93
CA ILE A 486 -36.54 1.24 12.42
C ILE A 486 -36.36 1.01 13.92
N ILE A 487 -37.46 0.96 14.69
CA ILE A 487 -37.46 0.64 16.12
C ILE A 487 -37.98 -0.77 16.43
N GLY A 488 -38.22 -1.60 15.40
CA GLY A 488 -38.67 -2.99 15.53
C GLY A 488 -40.19 -3.19 15.65
N GLY A 489 -40.99 -2.13 15.47
CA GLY A 489 -42.45 -2.21 15.43
C GLY A 489 -42.98 -2.82 14.12
N SER A 490 -44.27 -3.16 14.09
CA SER A 490 -44.88 -3.95 13.00
C SER A 490 -45.41 -3.12 11.80
N TYR A 491 -45.36 -1.80 11.88
CA TYR A 491 -45.90 -0.90 10.85
C TYR A 491 -44.89 0.14 10.40
N LEU A 492 -44.76 0.31 9.08
CA LEU A 492 -44.10 1.47 8.48
C LEU A 492 -45.03 2.67 8.55
N ALA A 493 -44.49 3.80 9.02
CA ALA A 493 -45.25 5.02 9.30
C ALA A 493 -44.36 6.26 9.15
N GLY A 494 -44.23 7.09 10.19
CA GLY A 494 -43.36 8.26 10.28
C GLY A 494 -41.96 7.94 10.78
N ASN A 495 -41.37 8.86 11.54
CA ASN A 495 -40.01 8.76 12.08
C ASN A 495 -40.02 8.67 13.61
N PHE A 496 -38.92 8.20 14.17
CA PHE A 496 -38.68 8.21 15.61
C PHE A 496 -37.85 9.44 16.01
N TRP A 497 -38.43 10.31 16.83
CA TRP A 497 -37.89 11.61 17.24
C TRP A 497 -37.40 11.57 18.69
N ALA A 498 -36.14 11.20 18.91
CA ALA A 498 -35.47 11.24 20.21
C ALA A 498 -34.62 12.50 20.40
N LYS A 499 -34.29 12.79 21.65
CA LYS A 499 -33.25 13.74 22.05
C LYS A 499 -32.29 13.08 23.03
N PRO A 500 -31.02 13.53 23.10
CA PRO A 500 -30.03 12.95 24.01
C PRO A 500 -30.44 13.04 25.50
N ASP A 501 -31.21 14.06 25.88
CA ASP A 501 -31.72 14.27 27.24
C ASP A 501 -32.98 13.44 27.58
N GLY A 502 -33.49 12.64 26.63
CA GLY A 502 -34.68 11.81 26.82
C GLY A 502 -36.01 12.52 26.60
N THR A 503 -36.00 13.81 26.21
CA THR A 503 -37.21 14.63 26.03
C THR A 503 -37.74 14.69 24.59
N GLY A 504 -37.26 13.80 23.71
CA GLY A 504 -37.72 13.74 22.34
C GLY A 504 -39.20 13.37 22.24
N PHE A 505 -39.88 13.87 21.22
CA PHE A 505 -41.33 13.67 21.02
C PHE A 505 -41.71 12.18 21.10
N SER A 506 -41.01 11.33 20.37
CA SER A 506 -41.22 9.88 20.34
C SER A 506 -40.79 9.16 21.62
N GLN A 507 -40.11 9.84 22.55
CA GLN A 507 -39.74 9.29 23.85
C GLN A 507 -40.81 9.57 24.91
N THR A 508 -41.69 10.55 24.68
CA THR A 508 -42.68 11.03 25.66
C THR A 508 -44.13 11.03 25.18
N CYS A 509 -44.39 10.80 23.88
CA CYS A 509 -45.74 10.76 23.35
C CYS A 509 -46.56 9.57 23.89
N SER A 510 -47.89 9.68 23.80
CA SER A 510 -48.80 8.59 24.12
C SER A 510 -48.99 7.67 22.91
N ASP A 511 -49.20 6.39 23.19
CA ASP A 511 -49.55 5.32 22.24
C ASP A 511 -50.64 4.48 22.90
N SER A 512 -51.90 4.91 22.72
CA SER A 512 -53.03 4.34 23.46
C SER A 512 -53.46 2.97 22.93
N ASP A 513 -53.25 2.70 21.64
CA ASP A 513 -53.59 1.42 21.01
C ASP A 513 -52.41 0.42 20.97
N ALA A 514 -51.23 0.85 21.42
CA ALA A 514 -49.99 0.08 21.51
C ALA A 514 -49.52 -0.46 20.15
N ASP A 515 -49.75 0.30 19.08
CA ASP A 515 -49.35 -0.07 17.72
C ASP A 515 -47.92 0.37 17.35
N GLY A 516 -47.24 1.10 18.25
CA GLY A 516 -45.88 1.63 18.07
C GLY A 516 -45.82 2.98 17.36
N ILE A 517 -46.94 3.68 17.24
CA ILE A 517 -47.10 5.01 16.63
C ILE A 517 -47.69 5.96 17.69
N CYS A 518 -47.20 7.19 17.76
CA CYS A 518 -47.77 8.22 18.62
C CYS A 518 -49.21 8.57 18.18
N ASP A 519 -50.11 8.76 19.13
CA ASP A 519 -51.48 9.23 18.88
C ASP A 519 -51.51 10.65 18.28
N ASP A 520 -50.57 11.50 18.70
CA ASP A 520 -50.43 12.89 18.27
C ASP A 520 -49.43 13.06 17.11
N ALA A 521 -49.76 13.96 16.18
CA ALA A 521 -48.87 14.36 15.10
C ALA A 521 -47.73 15.28 15.61
N TYR A 522 -46.52 15.10 15.07
CA TYR A 522 -45.38 15.96 15.38
C TYR A 522 -45.22 17.07 14.35
N ILE A 523 -45.51 18.30 14.76
CA ILE A 523 -45.40 19.50 13.90
C ILE A 523 -43.97 20.02 13.95
N LEU A 524 -43.24 19.94 12.83
CA LEU A 524 -41.87 20.44 12.72
C LEU A 524 -41.83 21.91 12.28
N ALA A 525 -42.67 22.26 11.30
CA ALA A 525 -42.87 23.62 10.80
C ALA A 525 -44.17 23.71 9.99
N VAL A 526 -44.49 24.90 9.47
CA VAL A 526 -45.61 25.07 8.51
C VAL A 526 -45.42 24.12 7.33
N ASN A 527 -46.48 23.36 6.99
CA ASN A 527 -46.50 22.34 5.94
C ASN A 527 -45.44 21.22 6.11
N ASN A 528 -44.93 21.02 7.32
CA ASN A 528 -43.96 19.99 7.67
C ASN A 528 -44.41 19.32 8.97
N THR A 529 -45.23 18.28 8.84
CA THR A 529 -45.80 17.53 9.95
C THR A 529 -45.57 16.04 9.71
N ASP A 530 -45.05 15.36 10.72
CA ASP A 530 -45.06 13.91 10.80
C ASP A 530 -46.38 13.48 11.45
N TYR A 531 -47.29 12.97 10.64
CA TYR A 531 -48.63 12.57 11.10
C TYR A 531 -48.66 11.22 11.80
N LEU A 532 -47.60 10.42 11.67
CA LEU A 532 -47.54 9.09 12.27
C LEU A 532 -46.17 8.84 12.94
N PRO A 533 -45.75 9.68 13.90
CA PRO A 533 -44.44 9.53 14.53
C PRO A 533 -44.33 8.17 15.22
N LEU A 534 -43.19 7.51 15.10
CA LEU A 534 -42.96 6.23 15.77
C LEU A 534 -42.72 6.46 17.27
N THR A 535 -43.02 5.49 18.13
CA THR A 535 -42.74 5.54 19.57
C THR A 535 -42.33 4.18 20.14
N LYS A 536 -41.75 4.16 21.34
CA LYS A 536 -41.16 2.95 21.94
C LYS A 536 -42.10 1.75 21.84
N TYR A 537 -41.73 0.79 21.00
CA TYR A 537 -42.44 -0.46 20.89
C TYR A 537 -42.11 -1.35 22.09
N THR A 538 -43.11 -1.60 22.94
CA THR A 538 -43.06 -2.71 23.90
C THR A 538 -43.76 -3.90 23.25
N PRO A 539 -43.06 -5.03 23.00
CA PRO A 539 -43.72 -6.20 22.44
C PRO A 539 -44.82 -6.62 23.41
N LYS A 540 -46.09 -6.59 22.97
CA LYS A 540 -47.17 -7.21 23.72
C LYS A 540 -46.78 -8.68 23.90
N ALA A 541 -46.66 -9.15 25.13
CA ALA A 541 -46.50 -10.58 25.40
C ALA A 541 -47.59 -11.32 24.61
N PRO A 542 -47.27 -12.46 23.97
CA PRO A 542 -48.24 -13.16 23.15
C PRO A 542 -49.49 -13.40 23.99
N GLU A 543 -50.64 -12.85 23.55
CA GLU A 543 -51.91 -13.22 24.13
C GLU A 543 -52.01 -14.74 24.01
N THR A 544 -51.94 -15.44 25.13
CA THR A 544 -52.35 -16.83 25.19
C THR A 544 -53.79 -16.85 24.75
N ALA A 545 -54.02 -17.26 23.49
CA ALA A 545 -55.35 -17.51 22.98
C ALA A 545 -56.03 -18.45 23.99
N LYS A 546 -57.07 -17.95 24.67
CA LYS A 546 -57.95 -18.80 25.46
C LYS A 546 -58.62 -19.75 24.47
N VAL A 547 -58.10 -20.97 24.40
CA VAL A 547 -58.79 -22.07 23.75
C VAL A 547 -60.14 -22.25 24.48
N PRO A 548 -61.27 -22.28 23.77
CA PRO A 548 -62.54 -22.62 24.40
C PRO A 548 -62.42 -24.04 24.94
N VAL A 549 -62.72 -24.22 26.23
CA VAL A 549 -62.86 -25.55 26.82
C VAL A 549 -64.14 -26.17 26.24
N GLU A 550 -64.00 -26.92 25.15
CA GLU A 550 -65.00 -27.92 24.79
C GLU A 550 -64.76 -29.19 25.60
N SER A 551 -65.80 -29.54 26.32
CA SER A 551 -65.92 -30.69 27.20
C SER A 551 -65.72 -32.01 26.46
N GLY A 552 -64.87 -32.87 27.04
CA GLY A 552 -65.10 -34.32 27.05
C GLY A 552 -64.26 -35.15 26.10
N VAL A 553 -63.02 -35.46 26.50
CA VAL A 553 -62.42 -36.77 26.20
C VAL A 553 -61.71 -37.29 27.45
N SER A 554 -62.02 -38.53 27.79
CA SER A 554 -61.74 -39.23 29.05
C SER A 554 -60.24 -39.47 29.32
N ILE A 555 -59.86 -39.28 30.59
CA ILE A 555 -58.53 -39.51 31.21
C ILE A 555 -58.04 -40.98 31.12
N ALA A 556 -58.83 -41.90 30.57
CA ALA A 556 -58.48 -43.31 30.46
C ALA A 556 -57.41 -43.65 29.40
N ILE A 557 -57.13 -42.78 28.41
CA ILE A 557 -56.21 -43.09 27.29
C ILE A 557 -54.75 -42.65 27.57
N LEU A 558 -54.51 -41.72 28.51
CA LEU A 558 -53.15 -41.24 28.80
C LEU A 558 -52.33 -42.12 29.76
N ILE A 559 -52.98 -43.00 30.53
CA ILE A 559 -52.29 -43.83 31.55
C ILE A 559 -51.68 -45.11 30.95
N VAL A 560 -52.18 -45.60 29.82
CA VAL A 560 -51.66 -46.81 29.15
C VAL A 560 -50.39 -46.54 28.34
N SER A 561 -50.21 -45.31 27.84
CA SER A 561 -49.05 -44.93 27.01
C SER A 561 -47.81 -44.52 27.82
N LEU A 562 -47.94 -44.23 29.12
CA LEU A 562 -46.81 -43.80 29.97
C LEU A 562 -46.12 -44.97 30.70
N ILE A 563 -46.76 -46.14 30.81
CA ILE A 563 -46.19 -47.33 31.49
C ILE A 563 -45.37 -48.22 30.54
N LEU A 564 -45.56 -48.11 29.23
CA LEU A 564 -44.81 -48.90 28.23
C LEU A 564 -43.48 -48.26 27.77
N VAL A 565 -43.19 -47.01 28.12
CA VAL A 565 -41.96 -46.29 27.71
C VAL A 565 -40.84 -46.34 28.78
N ILE A 566 -41.13 -46.79 30.00
CA ILE A 566 -40.14 -46.81 31.12
C ILE A 566 -39.52 -48.21 31.38
N ARG A 567 -39.87 -49.26 30.62
CA ARG A 567 -39.24 -50.59 30.72
C ARG A 567 -38.72 -51.13 29.39
N ARG A 568 -37.65 -50.51 28.85
CA ARG A 568 -36.68 -51.15 27.93
C ARG A 568 -35.45 -50.26 27.71
N LYS A 569 -34.66 -50.09 28.78
CA LYS A 569 -33.22 -49.74 28.73
C LYS A 569 -32.55 -50.25 30.02
N SER A 570 -32.37 -51.55 30.10
CA SER A 570 -31.36 -52.21 30.94
C SER A 570 -31.16 -53.64 30.46
N SER A 571 -29.87 -54.03 30.36
CA SER A 571 -29.24 -55.19 29.70
C SER A 571 -29.22 -55.16 28.18
#